data_AF-A0A183UWG3-F1
#
_entry.id   AF-A0A183UWG3-F1
#
_cell.length_a   1.000
_cell.length_b   1.000
_cell.length_c   1.000
_cell.angle_alpha   90.00
_cell.angle_beta   90.00
_cell.angle_gamma   90.00
#
_symmetry.space_group_name_H-M   'P 1'
#
loop_
_entity.id
_entity.type
_entity.pdbx_description
1 polymer ?
#
loop_
_entity_poly.entity_id
_entity_poly.type
_entity_poly.pdbx_seq_one_letter_code
_entity_poly.pdbx_strand_id
1 'polypeptide(L)'
;MGADYDKALNGLEEALTTITASTKLLPTGCPNVICTALPSHWRSNKSLPSPFTVFALGPVPDGTAVTIAAGNEENSCADLRNNKTHMNGQIARFSDLRFVGKSGRGKNFHLTITIETKPAQVAIVGKAI
;
A
#
# COMPACT_ATOMS: atom_id res chain seq x y z
N MET A 1 17.39 -8.55 11.95
CA MET A 1 16.36 -7.80 11.23
C MET A 1 16.09 -6.52 12.02
N GLY A 2 16.90 -5.47 12.04
CA GLY A 2 18.21 -5.12 11.46
C GLY A 2 18.24 -3.59 11.57
N ALA A 3 19.03 -3.01 12.46
CA ALA A 3 18.89 -1.61 12.93
C ALA A 3 18.79 -0.55 11.81
N ASP A 4 19.31 -0.83 10.62
CA ASP A 4 19.21 0.01 9.43
C ASP A 4 17.79 0.13 8.87
N TYR A 5 16.97 -0.93 8.97
CA TYR A 5 15.57 -0.91 8.54
C TYR A 5 14.72 0.01 9.40
N ASP A 6 14.85 -0.10 10.73
CA ASP A 6 14.11 0.75 11.67
C ASP A 6 14.52 2.21 11.51
N LYS A 7 15.80 2.47 11.26
CA LYS A 7 16.32 3.82 10.99
C LYS A 7 15.77 4.39 9.67
N ALA A 8 15.71 3.60 8.60
CA ALA A 8 15.15 4.01 7.32
C ALA A 8 13.64 4.28 7.42
N LEU A 9 12.89 3.43 8.13
CA LEU A 9 11.48 3.61 8.43
C LEU A 9 11.24 4.91 9.20
N ASN A 10 11.98 5.14 10.29
CA ASN A 10 11.85 6.36 11.09
C ASN A 10 12.17 7.62 10.28
N GLY A 11 13.23 7.61 9.46
CA GLY A 11 13.58 8.74 8.60
C GLY A 11 12.53 9.01 7.52
N LEU A 12 11.91 7.96 6.97
CA LEU A 12 10.84 8.11 5.99
C LEU A 12 9.53 8.59 6.65
N GLU A 13 9.21 8.09 7.83
CA GLU A 13 8.07 8.57 8.63
C GLU A 13 8.23 10.05 8.96
N GLU A 14 9.41 10.51 9.38
CA GLU A 14 9.67 11.92 9.69
C GLU A 14 9.55 12.81 8.43
N ALA A 15 10.12 12.37 7.31
CA ALA A 15 10.01 13.07 6.03
C ALA A 15 8.55 13.14 5.53
N LEU A 16 7.77 12.07 5.68
CA LEU A 16 6.37 12.03 5.27
C LEU A 16 5.43 12.74 6.24
N THR A 17 5.74 12.76 7.54
CA THR A 17 4.97 13.51 8.55
C THR A 17 5.05 15.02 8.28
N THR A 18 6.17 15.47 7.69
CA THR A 18 6.35 16.85 7.24
C THR A 18 5.49 17.19 6.02
N ILE A 19 5.15 16.19 5.19
CA ILE A 19 4.43 16.36 3.90
C ILE A 19 2.94 16.00 4.02
N THR A 20 2.58 15.15 4.97
CA THR A 20 1.22 14.63 5.16
C THR A 20 0.89 14.55 6.65
N ALA A 21 -0.24 15.12 7.05
CA ALA A 21 -0.74 14.99 8.41
C ALA A 21 -0.93 13.50 8.79
N SER A 22 -0.24 13.08 9.86
CA SER A 22 -0.48 11.87 10.67
C SER A 22 -0.71 10.53 9.94
N THR A 23 -0.11 10.28 8.79
CA THR A 23 -0.24 8.97 8.11
C THR A 23 0.87 8.02 8.56
N LYS A 24 0.51 6.98 9.33
CA LYS A 24 1.42 5.94 9.80
C LYS A 24 1.92 5.07 8.64
N LEU A 25 3.16 4.58 8.70
CA LEU A 25 3.67 3.58 7.76
C LEU A 25 3.50 2.16 8.30
N LEU A 26 3.34 1.20 7.39
CA LEU A 26 3.23 -0.22 7.68
C LEU A 26 4.27 -1.00 6.86
N PRO A 27 5.01 -1.92 7.51
CA PRO A 27 5.76 -2.91 6.76
C PRO A 27 4.81 -3.85 6.02
N THR A 28 5.26 -4.36 4.88
CA THR A 28 4.54 -5.40 4.14
C THR A 28 5.20 -6.77 4.38
N GLY A 29 4.61 -7.83 3.82
CA GLY A 29 5.24 -9.17 3.79
C GLY A 29 6.52 -9.24 2.95
N CYS A 30 6.87 -8.19 2.20
CA CYS A 30 8.13 -8.08 1.48
C CYS A 30 9.04 -7.09 2.22
N PRO A 31 10.29 -7.46 2.56
CA PRO A 31 11.18 -6.58 3.33
C PRO A 31 11.49 -5.27 2.62
N ASN A 32 11.55 -5.26 1.29
CA ASN A 32 11.93 -4.08 0.50
C ASN A 32 10.74 -3.17 0.16
N VAL A 33 9.54 -3.43 0.70
CA VAL A 33 8.32 -2.67 0.37
C VAL A 33 7.60 -2.28 1.65
N ILE A 34 7.31 -0.99 1.79
CA ILE A 34 6.49 -0.44 2.86
C ILE A 34 5.36 0.40 2.25
N CYS A 35 4.27 0.62 2.98
CA CYS A 35 3.15 1.43 2.50
C CYS A 35 2.52 2.26 3.61
N THR A 36 1.71 3.24 3.24
CA THR A 36 0.86 3.97 4.19
C THR A 36 -0.21 3.06 4.78
N ALA A 37 -0.52 3.25 6.06
CA ALA A 37 -1.65 2.60 6.71
C ALA A 37 -2.99 3.01 6.09
N LEU A 38 -3.92 2.07 6.03
CA LEU A 38 -5.32 2.33 5.68
C LEU A 38 -6.18 2.44 6.96
N PRO A 39 -7.36 3.08 6.88
CA PRO A 39 -8.35 2.99 7.94
C PRO A 39 -8.75 1.53 8.20
N SER A 40 -8.94 1.16 9.47
CA SER A 40 -9.37 -0.19 9.85
C SER A 40 -10.79 -0.54 9.42
N HIS A 41 -11.60 0.47 9.10
CA HIS A 41 -12.93 0.33 8.53
C HIS A 41 -13.25 1.55 7.69
N TRP A 42 -13.70 1.35 6.45
CA TRP A 42 -14.03 2.45 5.55
C TRP A 42 -15.28 2.17 4.73
N ARG A 43 -15.95 3.25 4.32
CA ARG A 43 -17.16 3.15 3.49
C ARG A 43 -16.77 2.77 2.06
N SER A 44 -17.45 1.77 1.51
CA SER A 44 -17.27 1.35 0.11
C SER A 44 -17.44 2.52 -0.87
N ASN A 45 -16.55 2.59 -1.87
CA ASN A 45 -16.45 3.60 -2.93
C ASN A 45 -16.30 5.05 -2.43
N LYS A 46 -16.00 5.26 -1.14
CA LYS A 46 -15.63 6.56 -0.59
C LYS A 46 -14.12 6.77 -0.74
N SER A 47 -13.72 7.98 -1.10
CA SER A 47 -12.31 8.39 -1.11
C SER A 47 -11.67 8.14 0.25
N LEU A 48 -10.43 7.64 0.26
CA LEU A 48 -9.63 7.47 1.47
C LEU A 48 -9.33 8.83 2.12
N PRO A 49 -9.13 8.88 3.46
CA PRO A 49 -8.84 10.14 4.15
C PRO A 49 -7.46 10.70 3.77
N SER A 50 -6.52 9.83 3.39
CA SER A 50 -5.23 10.19 2.83
C SER A 50 -4.88 9.25 1.66
N PRO A 51 -4.05 9.70 0.69
CA PRO A 51 -3.70 8.86 -0.45
C PRO A 51 -2.83 7.67 -0.04
N PHE A 52 -3.22 6.49 -0.51
CA PHE A 52 -2.43 5.28 -0.32
C PHE A 52 -1.12 5.38 -1.13
N THR A 53 0.01 5.15 -0.47
CA THR A 53 1.33 5.27 -1.08
C THR A 53 2.16 4.04 -0.76
N VAL A 54 2.84 3.50 -1.78
CA VAL A 54 3.78 2.38 -1.70
C VAL A 54 5.19 2.94 -1.88
N PHE A 55 6.13 2.49 -1.05
CA PHE A 55 7.53 2.88 -1.10
C PHE A 55 8.39 1.63 -1.31
N ALA A 56 9.37 1.74 -2.20
CA ALA A 56 10.41 0.74 -2.39
C ALA A 56 11.67 1.16 -1.61
N LEU A 57 12.22 0.26 -0.82
CA LEU A 57 13.48 0.49 -0.08
C LEU A 57 14.71 0.08 -0.92
N GLY A 58 14.50 -0.76 -1.93
CA GLY A 58 15.51 -1.09 -2.94
C GLY A 58 15.21 -0.38 -4.27
N PRO A 59 16.18 -0.35 -5.20
CA PRO A 59 16.03 0.38 -6.47
C PRO A 59 14.96 -0.24 -7.36
N VAL A 60 13.92 0.54 -7.67
CA VAL A 60 12.91 0.26 -8.68
C VAL A 60 12.96 1.36 -9.74
N PRO A 61 13.08 1.03 -11.04
CA PRO A 61 13.08 2.04 -12.10
C PRO A 61 11.80 2.88 -12.11
N ASP A 62 11.92 4.18 -12.37
CA ASP A 62 10.76 5.04 -12.57
C ASP A 62 9.91 4.58 -13.76
N GLY A 63 8.61 4.82 -13.68
CA GLY A 63 7.65 4.31 -14.65
C GLY A 63 7.29 2.83 -14.46
N THR A 64 7.90 2.10 -13.52
CA THR A 64 7.49 0.72 -13.20
C THR A 64 6.06 0.72 -12.67
N ALA A 65 5.18 -0.05 -13.29
CA ALA A 65 3.79 -0.15 -12.86
C ALA A 65 3.67 -0.79 -11.47
N VAL A 66 2.79 -0.22 -10.65
CA VAL A 66 2.42 -0.73 -9.33
C VAL A 66 0.92 -0.90 -9.28
N THR A 67 0.45 -2.10 -8.92
CA THR A 67 -0.97 -2.44 -8.83
C THR A 67 -1.35 -2.95 -7.44
N ILE A 68 -2.59 -2.67 -7.05
CA ILE A 68 -3.19 -3.14 -5.80
C ILE A 68 -4.33 -4.09 -6.15
N ALA A 69 -4.35 -5.25 -5.52
CA ALA A 69 -5.51 -6.12 -5.44
C ALA A 69 -5.93 -6.27 -3.97
N ALA A 70 -7.21 -6.54 -3.74
CA ALA A 70 -7.77 -6.79 -2.41
C ALA A 70 -8.60 -8.06 -2.44
N GLY A 71 -8.49 -8.88 -1.40
CA GLY A 71 -9.27 -10.11 -1.32
C GLY A 71 -9.23 -10.76 0.05
N ASN A 72 -10.20 -11.64 0.28
CA ASN A 72 -10.28 -12.54 1.43
C ASN A 72 -11.16 -13.75 1.08
N GLU A 73 -11.53 -14.54 2.08
CA GLU A 73 -12.35 -15.74 1.94
C GLU A 73 -13.80 -15.50 1.48
N GLU A 74 -14.38 -14.31 1.69
CA GLU A 74 -15.74 -14.00 1.22
C GLU A 74 -15.74 -13.36 -0.16
N ASN A 75 -14.68 -12.61 -0.48
CA ASN A 75 -14.52 -11.94 -1.75
C ASN A 75 -13.06 -12.03 -2.16
N SER A 76 -12.75 -13.03 -2.99
CA SER A 76 -11.38 -13.38 -3.37
C SER A 76 -10.70 -12.33 -4.26
N CYS A 77 -11.48 -11.52 -4.98
CA CYS A 77 -10.99 -10.44 -5.84
C CYS A 77 -11.98 -9.29 -5.81
N ALA A 78 -11.79 -8.38 -4.85
CA ALA A 78 -12.67 -7.26 -4.65
C ALA A 78 -12.46 -6.16 -5.70
N ASP A 79 -13.56 -5.59 -6.17
CA ASP A 79 -13.52 -4.44 -7.07
C ASP A 79 -12.87 -3.23 -6.41
N LEU A 80 -11.89 -2.66 -7.09
CA LEU A 80 -11.18 -1.44 -6.70
C LEU A 80 -11.30 -0.38 -7.81
N ARG A 81 -11.10 0.90 -7.45
CA ARG A 81 -10.92 1.99 -8.41
C ARG A 81 -9.57 2.64 -8.20
N ASN A 82 -8.95 3.07 -9.29
CA ASN A 82 -7.64 3.74 -9.29
C ASN A 82 -6.57 2.89 -8.57
N ASN A 83 -6.59 1.58 -8.81
CA ASN A 83 -5.70 0.60 -8.18
C ASN A 83 -4.41 0.33 -8.95
N LYS A 84 -4.09 1.17 -9.95
CA LYS A 84 -2.83 1.12 -10.71
C LYS A 84 -2.21 2.51 -10.73
N THR A 85 -0.90 2.58 -10.50
CA THR A 85 -0.07 3.77 -10.63
C THR A 85 1.33 3.37 -11.11
N HIS A 86 2.28 4.30 -11.15
CA HIS A 86 3.66 4.05 -11.53
C HIS A 86 4.62 4.51 -10.42
N MET A 87 5.75 3.82 -10.32
CA MET A 87 6.84 4.20 -9.43
C MET A 87 7.52 5.48 -9.96
N ASN A 88 7.84 6.40 -9.05
CA ASN A 88 8.62 7.60 -9.34
C ASN A 88 9.45 7.96 -8.09
N GLY A 89 10.77 7.95 -8.20
CA GLY A 89 11.66 8.23 -7.07
C GLY A 89 11.47 7.26 -5.90
N GLN A 90 11.24 5.97 -6.19
CA GLN A 90 10.91 4.93 -5.20
C GLN A 90 9.55 5.10 -4.49
N ILE A 91 8.68 5.98 -5.01
CA ILE A 91 7.35 6.24 -4.48
C ILE A 91 6.29 5.96 -5.55
N ALA A 92 5.29 5.14 -5.20
CA ALA A 92 4.11 4.89 -6.01
C ALA A 92 2.87 5.39 -5.26
N ARG A 93 2.41 6.59 -5.61
CA ARG A 93 1.25 7.24 -4.99
C ARG A 93 -0.02 6.95 -5.79
N PHE A 94 -1.04 6.43 -5.12
CA PHE A 94 -2.34 6.15 -5.73
C PHE A 94 -3.26 7.35 -5.54
N SER A 95 -3.58 8.02 -6.64
CA SER A 95 -4.55 9.13 -6.64
C SER A 95 -5.96 8.56 -6.48
N ASP A 96 -6.58 8.80 -5.32
CA ASP A 96 -7.96 8.42 -5.02
C ASP A 96 -8.25 6.91 -5.19
N LEU A 97 -7.37 6.05 -4.64
CA LEU A 97 -7.65 4.62 -4.50
C LEU A 97 -8.97 4.41 -3.73
N ARG A 98 -9.86 3.54 -4.24
CA ARG A 98 -11.10 3.20 -3.54
C ARG A 98 -11.38 1.70 -3.52
N PHE A 99 -11.98 1.25 -2.43
CA PHE A 99 -12.49 -0.10 -2.24
C PHE A 99 -13.98 -0.11 -2.58
N VAL A 100 -14.38 -0.74 -3.68
CA VAL A 100 -15.79 -0.83 -4.11
C VAL A 100 -16.44 -2.10 -3.57
N GLY A 101 -15.74 -3.24 -3.70
CA GLY A 101 -16.14 -4.50 -3.08
C GLY A 101 -16.19 -4.41 -1.55
N LYS A 102 -17.02 -5.26 -0.93
CA LYS A 102 -17.12 -5.38 0.54
C LYS A 102 -16.35 -6.61 1.02
N SER A 103 -15.72 -6.50 2.19
CA SER A 103 -14.94 -7.57 2.82
C SER A 103 -15.78 -8.58 3.60
N GLY A 104 -17.03 -8.24 3.94
CA GLY A 104 -17.88 -9.07 4.78
C GLY A 104 -18.10 -8.48 6.18
N ARG A 105 -19.06 -9.04 6.93
CA ARG A 105 -19.35 -8.56 8.29
C ARG A 105 -18.22 -8.94 9.24
N GLY A 106 -17.54 -7.95 9.81
CA GLY A 106 -16.45 -8.18 10.78
C GLY A 106 -15.17 -8.76 10.17
N LYS A 107 -15.04 -8.66 8.84
CA LYS A 107 -13.89 -9.18 8.08
C LYS A 107 -13.12 -8.05 7.42
N ASN A 108 -11.85 -8.32 7.12
CA ASN A 108 -10.94 -7.38 6.51
C ASN A 108 -10.47 -7.94 5.17
N PHE A 109 -10.05 -7.07 4.27
CA PHE A 109 -9.28 -7.47 3.10
C PHE A 109 -7.81 -7.68 3.44
N HIS A 110 -7.19 -8.61 2.73
CA HIS A 110 -5.75 -8.65 2.54
C HIS A 110 -5.43 -7.91 1.24
N LEU A 111 -4.36 -7.12 1.23
CA LEU A 111 -3.89 -6.46 0.02
C LEU A 111 -2.73 -7.22 -0.59
N THR A 112 -2.74 -7.29 -1.91
CA THR A 112 -1.59 -7.71 -2.71
C THR A 112 -1.10 -6.50 -3.51
N ILE A 113 0.13 -6.10 -3.25
CA ILE A 113 0.83 -5.04 -3.97
C ILE A 113 1.77 -5.73 -4.96
N THR A 114 1.62 -5.44 -6.25
CA THR A 114 2.50 -5.97 -7.30
C THR A 114 3.29 -4.83 -7.93
N ILE A 115 4.62 -4.91 -7.86
CA ILE A 115 5.54 -4.00 -8.54
C ILE A 115 6.11 -4.75 -9.74
N GLU A 116 5.76 -4.31 -10.96
CA GLU A 116 6.05 -4.97 -12.24
C GLU A 116 7.53 -4.85 -12.68
N THR A 117 8.45 -5.10 -11.76
CA THR A 117 9.88 -5.30 -12.04
C THR A 117 10.13 -6.65 -12.74
N LYS A 118 11.38 -6.92 -13.15
CA LYS A 118 11.78 -8.18 -13.77
C LYS A 118 12.93 -8.81 -12.95
N PRO A 119 12.68 -9.82 -12.10
CA PRO A 119 11.39 -10.45 -11.81
C PRO A 119 10.44 -9.54 -11.01
N ALA A 120 9.13 -9.82 -11.09
CA ALA A 120 8.13 -9.02 -10.37
C ALA A 120 8.28 -9.17 -8.86
N GLN A 121 8.05 -8.09 -8.13
CA GLN A 121 8.05 -8.07 -6.67
C GLN A 121 6.61 -8.03 -6.17
N VAL A 122 6.27 -8.91 -5.23
CA VAL A 122 4.92 -9.00 -4.66
C VAL A 122 5.02 -8.83 -3.14
N ALA A 123 4.17 -7.97 -2.60
CA ALA A 123 4.10 -7.65 -1.18
C ALA A 123 2.66 -7.80 -0.69
N ILE A 124 2.48 -8.38 0.50
CA ILE A 124 1.16 -8.62 1.08
C ILE A 124 0.99 -7.80 2.35
N VAL A 125 -0.19 -7.17 2.51
CA VAL A 125 -0.60 -6.52 3.76
C VAL A 125 -1.79 -7.29 4.34
N GLY A 126 -1.60 -7.86 5.52
CA GLY A 126 -2.65 -8.63 6.19
C GLY A 126 -3.64 -7.74 6.94
N LYS A 127 -4.93 -8.09 6.90
CA LYS A 127 -6.02 -7.42 7.64
C LYS A 127 -5.97 -5.89 7.48
N ALA A 128 -5.95 -5.42 6.24
CA ALA A 128 -5.62 -4.05 5.90
C ALA A 128 -6.79 -3.05 6.07
N ILE A 129 -8.02 -3.45 5.73
CA ILE A 129 -9.22 -2.58 5.70
C ILE A 129 -10.54 -3.37 5.67
#